data_AF-F0IP26-F1
#
_entry.id   AF-F0IP26-F1
#
_cell.length_a   1.000
_cell.length_b   1.000
_cell.length_c   1.000
_cell.angle_alpha   90.00
_cell.angle_beta   90.00
_cell.angle_gamma   90.00
#
_symmetry.space_group_name_H-M   'P 1'
#
loop_
_entity.id
_entity.type
_entity.pdbx_description
1 polymer ?
#
loop_
_entity_poly.entity_id
_entity_poly.type
_entity_poly.pdbx_seq_one_letter_code
_entity_poly.pdbx_strand_id
1 'polypeptide(L)'
;MKKKEVFGFRKNKAVKTLCGAVLGAAFLTSTIQARADEVVSDTNGHINTEIVGTGNAATNLPQAQGPASQASKESQARAGQADGGVTVTVPTAGLDESVKKAQEAGLTVVKDPAVDN
;
A
#
# COMPACT_ATOMS: atom_id res chain seq x y z
N MET A 1 -16.28 -78.40 -5.62
CA MET A 1 -16.69 -77.48 -4.55
C MET A 1 -15.45 -77.02 -3.79
N LYS A 2 -15.10 -75.74 -3.86
CA LYS A 2 -13.89 -75.18 -3.23
C LYS A 2 -14.27 -74.60 -1.85
N LYS A 3 -13.63 -75.08 -0.77
CA LYS A 3 -13.81 -74.56 0.60
C LYS A 3 -13.20 -73.16 0.70
N LYS A 4 -13.94 -72.23 1.29
CA LYS A 4 -13.55 -70.83 1.50
C LYS A 4 -12.96 -70.71 2.91
N GLU A 5 -11.64 -70.60 3.05
CA GLU A 5 -11.00 -70.33 4.34
C GLU A 5 -11.00 -68.82 4.62
N VAL A 6 -11.59 -68.43 5.75
CA VAL A 6 -11.61 -67.04 6.22
C VAL A 6 -10.54 -66.89 7.29
N PHE A 7 -9.50 -66.10 7.01
CA PHE A 7 -8.45 -65.79 7.99
C PHE A 7 -8.90 -64.64 8.90
N GLY A 8 -9.53 -64.97 10.03
CA GLY A 8 -9.79 -64.02 11.11
C GLY A 8 -8.58 -63.85 12.01
N PHE A 9 -7.98 -62.65 12.03
CA PHE A 9 -6.87 -62.30 12.92
C PHE A 9 -7.34 -62.26 14.38
N ARG A 10 -6.96 -63.25 15.21
CA ARG A 10 -7.18 -63.20 16.66
C ARG A 10 -6.34 -62.05 17.25
N LYS A 11 -7.00 -60.96 17.65
CA LYS A 11 -6.36 -59.82 18.33
C LYS A 11 -5.79 -60.27 19.67
N ASN A 12 -4.49 -60.59 19.72
CA ASN A 12 -3.78 -60.74 20.99
C ASN A 12 -3.51 -59.35 21.59
N LYS A 13 -3.88 -59.14 22.86
CA LYS A 13 -3.77 -57.85 23.57
C LYS A 13 -2.33 -57.35 23.68
N ALA A 14 -1.34 -58.24 23.53
CA ALA A 14 0.09 -57.93 23.59
C ALA A 14 0.65 -57.25 22.32
N VAL A 15 0.03 -57.42 21.14
CA VAL A 15 0.54 -56.82 19.89
C VAL A 15 -0.04 -55.44 19.61
N LYS A 16 -1.05 -54.99 20.36
CA LYS A 16 -1.65 -53.65 20.18
C LYS A 16 -0.79 -52.53 20.79
N THR A 17 0.12 -52.85 21.69
CA THR A 17 1.02 -51.88 22.35
C THR A 17 2.38 -51.76 21.66
N LEU A 18 2.71 -52.68 20.73
CA LEU A 18 4.02 -52.68 20.07
C LEU A 18 4.15 -51.55 19.02
N CYS A 19 3.08 -51.24 18.28
CA CYS A 19 3.10 -50.14 17.29
C CYS A 19 3.21 -48.74 17.93
N GLY A 20 2.82 -48.58 19.20
CA GLY A 20 2.92 -47.29 19.90
C GLY A 20 4.32 -47.03 20.51
N ALA A 21 4.99 -48.08 20.99
CA ALA A 21 6.28 -47.93 21.67
C ALA A 21 7.45 -47.69 20.70
N VAL A 22 7.40 -48.24 19.48
CA VAL A 22 8.47 -48.04 18.47
C VAL A 22 8.45 -46.62 17.89
N LEU A 23 7.27 -46.01 17.72
CA LEU A 23 7.17 -44.60 17.32
C LEU A 23 7.55 -43.63 18.46
N GLY A 24 7.34 -44.01 19.73
CA GLY A 24 7.65 -43.18 20.89
C GLY A 24 9.14 -43.08 21.24
N ALA A 25 9.94 -44.12 20.96
CA ALA A 25 11.37 -44.13 21.27
C ALA A 25 12.23 -43.37 20.24
N ALA A 26 11.78 -43.25 18.98
CA ALA A 26 12.48 -42.47 17.96
C ALA A 26 12.34 -40.95 18.15
N PHE A 27 11.31 -40.49 18.87
CA PHE A 27 11.05 -39.06 19.08
C PHE A 27 11.90 -38.44 20.20
N LEU A 28 12.52 -39.26 21.06
CA LEU A 28 13.32 -38.78 22.19
C LEU A 28 14.82 -38.62 21.90
N THR A 29 15.30 -39.08 20.74
CA THR A 29 16.71 -38.91 20.33
C THR A 29 16.90 -37.93 19.17
N SER A 30 15.83 -37.32 18.66
CA SER A 30 15.91 -36.23 17.69
C SER A 30 15.76 -34.87 18.38
N THR A 31 16.59 -34.58 19.39
CA THR A 31 16.97 -33.19 19.68
C THR A 31 18.01 -32.71 18.67
N ILE A 32 17.80 -33.04 17.39
CA ILE A 32 18.33 -32.22 16.32
C ILE A 32 17.48 -30.96 16.42
N GLN A 33 17.96 -30.01 17.21
CA GLN A 33 17.67 -28.60 16.98
C GLN A 33 18.15 -28.33 15.57
N ALA A 34 17.33 -28.66 14.58
CA ALA A 34 17.34 -27.99 13.31
C ALA A 34 16.93 -26.56 13.66
N ARG A 35 17.91 -25.78 14.12
CA ARG A 35 17.94 -24.38 13.73
C ARG A 35 17.76 -24.48 12.22
N ALA A 36 16.63 -24.04 11.70
CA ALA A 36 16.64 -23.55 10.34
C ALA A 36 17.69 -22.43 10.41
N ASP A 37 18.93 -22.80 10.12
CA ASP A 37 19.96 -21.85 9.80
C ASP A 37 19.41 -21.23 8.52
N GLU A 38 18.63 -20.16 8.69
CA GLU A 38 18.35 -19.29 7.59
C GLU A 38 19.72 -18.83 7.16
N VAL A 39 20.23 -19.44 6.10
CA VAL A 39 21.39 -18.95 5.39
C VAL A 39 20.95 -17.60 4.83
N VAL A 40 20.94 -16.58 5.68
CA VAL A 40 21.31 -15.24 5.29
C VAL A 40 22.76 -15.43 4.88
N SER A 41 22.96 -15.77 3.61
CA SER A 41 24.24 -15.48 2.99
C SER A 41 24.39 -13.99 3.15
N ASP A 42 25.13 -13.57 4.19
CA ASP A 42 25.70 -12.25 4.30
C ASP A 42 26.56 -12.10 3.05
N THR A 43 25.91 -11.61 1.99
CA THR A 43 26.57 -11.17 0.79
C THR A 43 27.35 -9.96 1.23
N ASN A 44 28.57 -10.21 1.71
CA ASN A 44 29.63 -9.24 1.95
C ASN A 44 30.13 -8.65 0.62
N GLY A 45 29.20 -8.31 -0.27
CA GLY A 45 29.38 -7.30 -1.29
C GLY A 45 28.79 -6.04 -0.70
N HIS A 46 29.58 -4.97 -0.69
CA HIS A 46 29.28 -3.67 -0.07
C HIS A 46 27.98 -3.04 -0.62
N ILE A 47 26.83 -3.53 -0.17
CA ILE A 47 25.50 -2.99 -0.45
C ILE A 47 24.85 -2.84 0.91
N ASN A 48 25.06 -1.67 1.52
CA ASN A 48 24.34 -1.22 2.71
C ASN A 48 22.86 -0.95 2.35
N THR A 49 22.12 -1.98 1.98
CA THR A 49 20.68 -1.90 1.78
C THR A 49 20.06 -3.01 2.60
N GLU A 50 19.69 -2.68 3.83
CA GLU A 50 18.76 -3.48 4.63
C GLU A 50 17.54 -3.78 3.75
N ILE A 51 17.37 -5.04 3.33
CA ILE A 51 16.21 -5.45 2.51
C ILE A 51 15.02 -5.50 3.46
N VAL A 52 14.41 -4.34 3.73
CA VAL A 52 13.12 -4.26 4.41
C VAL A 52 12.07 -4.79 3.42
N GLY A 53 11.72 -6.06 3.56
CA GLY A 53 10.69 -6.71 2.75
C GLY A 53 9.29 -6.18 3.10
N THR A 54 8.37 -6.28 2.16
CA THR A 54 6.96 -5.85 2.33
C THR A 54 6.08 -6.87 3.09
N GLY A 55 6.67 -7.95 3.61
CA GLY A 55 5.94 -9.12 4.11
C GLY A 55 5.41 -10.05 2.99
N ASN A 56 5.60 -9.68 1.73
CA ASN A 56 5.26 -10.51 0.57
C ASN A 56 6.45 -11.39 0.16
N ALA A 57 6.19 -12.66 -0.19
CA ALA A 57 7.19 -13.61 -0.69
C ALA A 57 7.52 -13.37 -2.18
N ALA A 58 7.82 -12.13 -2.55
CA ALA A 58 8.15 -11.76 -3.92
C ALA A 58 9.56 -12.25 -4.28
N THR A 59 9.67 -13.07 -5.33
CA THR A 59 10.96 -13.56 -5.84
C THR A 59 11.66 -12.57 -6.77
N ASN A 60 11.00 -11.46 -7.11
CA ASN A 60 11.52 -10.39 -7.94
C ASN A 60 10.96 -9.05 -7.43
N LEU A 61 11.81 -8.01 -7.39
CA LEU A 61 11.49 -6.69 -6.82
C LEU A 61 10.95 -6.73 -5.36
N PRO A 62 11.69 -7.31 -4.40
CA PRO A 62 11.22 -7.46 -3.01
C PRO A 62 11.26 -6.18 -2.18
N GLN A 63 11.88 -5.11 -2.69
CA GLN A 63 12.13 -3.87 -1.96
C GLN A 63 10.81 -3.21 -1.54
N ALA A 64 10.71 -2.83 -0.27
CA ALA A 64 9.62 -1.96 0.18
C ALA A 64 9.65 -0.59 -0.51
N GLN A 65 8.49 0.05 -0.55
CA GLN A 65 8.38 1.41 -1.04
C GLN A 65 9.24 2.34 -0.18
N GLY A 66 10.15 3.07 -0.82
CA GLY A 66 10.97 4.08 -0.16
C GLY A 66 10.13 5.28 0.34
N PRO A 67 10.73 6.16 1.17
CA PRO A 67 10.04 7.35 1.63
C PRO A 67 9.67 8.26 0.45
N ALA A 68 8.53 8.96 0.58
CA ALA A 68 8.15 9.97 -0.40
C ALA A 68 9.21 11.08 -0.48
N SER A 69 9.42 11.61 -1.69
CA SER A 69 10.31 12.75 -1.90
C SER A 69 9.83 13.97 -1.12
N GLN A 70 10.74 14.89 -0.81
CA GLN A 70 10.38 16.14 -0.15
C GLN A 70 9.36 16.95 -0.97
N ALA A 71 9.56 17.06 -2.29
CA ALA A 71 8.62 17.73 -3.18
C ALA A 71 7.21 17.09 -3.15
N SER A 72 7.13 15.76 -3.08
CA SER A 72 5.85 15.05 -2.93
C SER A 72 5.16 15.39 -1.61
N LYS A 73 5.91 15.44 -0.50
CA LYS A 73 5.37 15.80 0.82
C LYS A 73 4.87 17.24 0.85
N GLU A 74 5.64 18.17 0.29
CA GLU A 74 5.28 19.59 0.22
C GLU A 74 4.04 19.81 -0.65
N SER A 75 3.97 19.14 -1.81
CA SER A 75 2.80 19.21 -2.70
C SER A 75 1.55 18.66 -2.02
N GLN A 76 1.65 17.51 -1.33
CA GLN A 76 0.52 16.94 -0.59
C GLN A 76 0.08 17.84 0.59
N ALA A 77 1.04 18.46 1.30
CA ALA A 77 0.74 19.36 2.41
C ALA A 77 0.00 20.65 1.97
N ARG A 78 0.17 21.04 0.70
CA ARG A 78 -0.50 22.22 0.10
C ARG A 78 -1.66 21.84 -0.81
N ALA A 79 -2.13 20.59 -0.77
CA ALA A 79 -3.25 20.16 -1.59
C ALA A 79 -4.49 21.03 -1.32
N GLY A 80 -5.10 21.55 -2.40
CA GLY A 80 -6.26 22.45 -2.33
C GLY A 80 -5.93 23.92 -2.02
N GLN A 81 -4.66 24.26 -1.80
CA GLN A 81 -4.23 25.66 -1.75
C GLN A 81 -4.05 26.18 -3.18
N ALA A 82 -4.55 27.39 -3.44
CA ALA A 82 -4.34 28.12 -4.67
C ALA A 82 -3.69 29.46 -4.34
N ASP A 83 -2.91 29.97 -5.27
CA ASP A 83 -2.32 31.31 -5.20
C ASP A 83 -2.81 32.12 -6.40
N GLY A 84 -3.39 33.29 -6.12
CA GLY A 84 -4.04 34.14 -7.11
C GLY A 84 -5.36 33.60 -7.67
N GLY A 85 -5.79 34.18 -8.79
CA GLY A 85 -7.02 33.84 -9.48
C GLY A 85 -6.97 34.24 -10.95
N VAL A 86 -7.95 33.79 -11.72
CA VAL A 86 -8.09 34.18 -13.13
C VAL A 86 -9.10 35.32 -13.22
N THR A 87 -8.66 36.47 -13.72
CA THR A 87 -9.55 37.62 -13.94
C THR A 87 -10.44 37.37 -15.16
N VAL A 88 -11.74 37.58 -14.99
CA VAL A 88 -12.73 37.53 -16.08
C VAL A 88 -13.21 38.94 -16.36
N THR A 89 -13.15 39.37 -17.62
CA THR A 89 -13.57 40.71 -18.05
C THR A 89 -14.87 40.65 -18.83
N VAL A 90 -15.83 41.50 -18.46
CA VAL A 90 -17.07 41.70 -19.21
C VAL A 90 -16.97 43.00 -20.00
N PRO A 91 -17.27 43.01 -21.32
CA PRO A 91 -17.23 44.24 -22.12
C PRO A 91 -18.22 45.31 -21.61
N THR A 92 -17.77 46.56 -21.52
CA THR A 92 -18.56 47.70 -20.99
C THR A 92 -18.99 48.71 -22.04
N ALA A 93 -18.77 48.46 -23.34
CA ALA A 93 -18.95 49.46 -24.40
C ALA A 93 -20.33 50.14 -24.40
N GLY A 94 -21.42 49.39 -24.15
CA GLY A 94 -22.77 49.96 -24.06
C GLY A 94 -22.99 50.84 -22.83
N LEU A 95 -22.33 50.53 -21.70
CA LEU A 95 -22.33 51.36 -20.51
C LEU A 95 -21.56 52.67 -20.78
N ASP A 96 -20.39 52.57 -21.41
CA ASP A 96 -19.54 53.71 -21.75
C ASP A 96 -20.26 54.69 -22.71
N GLU A 97 -20.99 54.15 -23.69
CA GLU A 97 -21.83 54.97 -24.59
C GLU A 97 -22.96 55.69 -23.82
N SER A 98 -23.60 55.00 -22.88
CA SER A 98 -24.69 55.56 -22.07
C SER A 98 -24.19 56.68 -21.14
N VAL A 99 -23.01 56.50 -20.53
CA VAL A 99 -22.35 57.53 -19.71
C VAL A 99 -22.08 58.78 -20.54
N LYS A 100 -21.55 58.62 -21.76
CA LYS A 100 -21.28 59.73 -22.67
C LYS A 100 -22.56 60.52 -23.00
N LYS A 101 -23.66 59.84 -23.34
CA LYS A 101 -24.95 60.49 -23.63
C LYS A 101 -25.49 61.29 -22.44
N ALA A 102 -25.36 60.76 -21.22
CA ALA A 102 -25.80 61.46 -20.02
C ALA A 102 -24.99 62.74 -19.77
N GLN A 103 -23.67 62.69 -19.98
CA GLN A 103 -22.80 63.87 -19.86
C GLN A 103 -23.11 64.92 -20.93
N GLU A 104 -23.33 64.50 -22.18
CA GLU A 104 -23.73 65.40 -23.28
C GLU A 104 -25.09 66.06 -23.04
N ALA A 105 -26.00 65.39 -22.34
CA ALA A 105 -27.27 65.95 -21.90
C ALA A 105 -27.14 66.87 -20.65
N GLY A 106 -25.92 67.12 -20.16
CA GLY A 106 -25.65 68.00 -19.03
C GLY A 106 -25.89 67.36 -17.65
N LEU A 107 -26.08 66.04 -17.57
CA LEU A 107 -26.20 65.35 -16.28
C LEU A 107 -24.82 65.14 -15.64
N THR A 108 -24.77 65.27 -14.31
CA THR A 108 -23.59 64.89 -13.54
C THR A 108 -23.50 63.37 -13.46
N VAL A 109 -22.40 62.79 -13.95
CA VAL A 109 -22.11 61.37 -13.83
C VAL A 109 -20.97 61.17 -12.83
N VAL A 110 -21.19 60.35 -11.81
CA VAL A 110 -20.19 59.94 -10.83
C VAL A 110 -19.91 58.46 -11.03
N LYS A 111 -18.63 58.09 -11.12
CA LYS A 111 -18.20 56.69 -11.17
C LYS A 111 -17.86 56.24 -9.76
N ASP A 112 -18.61 55.27 -9.26
CA ASP A 112 -18.37 54.66 -7.97
C ASP A 112 -17.14 53.74 -7.99
N PRO A 113 -16.60 53.38 -6.81
CA PRO A 113 -15.55 52.39 -6.70
C PRO A 113 -15.93 51.06 -7.38
N ALA A 114 -14.92 50.36 -7.89
CA ALA A 114 -15.12 49.03 -8.43
C ALA A 114 -15.62 48.08 -7.34
N VAL A 115 -16.67 47.31 -7.65
CA VAL A 115 -17.18 46.25 -6.78
C VAL A 115 -16.40 44.98 -7.08
N ASP A 116 -15.70 44.48 -6.07
CA ASP A 116 -15.09 43.15 -6.12
C ASP A 116 -16.18 42.10 -5.83
N ASN A 117 -16.21 41.02 -6.60
CA ASN A 117 -17.18 39.92 -6.44
C ASN A 117 -16.48 38.65 -5.95
#